data_AF-A0A1M7S201-F1
#
_entry.id   AF-A0A1M7S201-F1
#
_cell.length_a   1.000
_cell.length_b   1.000
_cell.length_c   1.000
_cell.angle_alpha   90.00
_cell.angle_beta   90.00
_cell.angle_gamma   90.00
#
_symmetry.space_group_name_H-M   'P 1'
#
loop_
_entity.id
_entity.type
_entity.pdbx_description
1 polymer ?
#
loop_
_entity_poly.entity_id
_entity_poly.type
_entity_poly.pdbx_seq_one_letter_code
_entity_poly.pdbx_strand_id
1 'polypeptide(L)'
;MTSVQFATHEFVLVPLTPIHVGGGEEARLLPEDYRLSKDRAFVERVAARAVLARLDARMRTDLIAKFDRDPQGLIRSLQERARDDEILERIPIGQDSARNVDLRRDGHGRLNLINAFHRSGGRPIVPGSSLKGALRTAWLRHLWDRKKQQARGRDPWQIPHLESWAAMPPRGKDSRAACAKELERTLLDLAKGKDETDADPFRDVFVGDVRVPVDGTRIDKVGDWKKARDGYRLDDKKQMHYERLRSVMDGGEPPIMRVALGLRAEQVRRRRAHLDAEAKRSPRSEIASVARLLEALEVHHGELWRRELEKYFGGPEGRRLHDCLKLFDAFDRGGENPEAALLRIGWAAHAEAKSLAPVRRVERPQAKGSGRFAEEGSTRHVIDLSGHPAPFGWALLVRADAWARKAPDRYLSPPVHRPNPSISAGAGHGSKQAGRRDTALGSQLLHAKGARILVGGEEAILAEDVTRAHKPSDQVLVDFGDGPEPIRVDQIDGDA
;
A
#
# COMPACT_ATOMS: atom_id res chain seq x y z
N MET A 1 14.03 -31.25 29.17
CA MET A 1 12.83 -30.42 28.93
C MET A 1 13.25 -29.19 28.14
N THR A 2 12.81 -29.04 26.90
CA THR A 2 13.10 -27.85 26.08
C THR A 2 12.39 -26.64 26.68
N SER A 3 13.15 -25.70 27.27
CA SER A 3 12.60 -24.47 27.83
C SER A 3 11.86 -23.68 26.74
N VAL A 4 10.57 -23.42 26.96
CA VAL A 4 9.75 -22.58 26.08
C VAL A 4 10.43 -21.21 25.94
N GLN A 5 10.80 -20.84 24.71
CA GLN A 5 11.57 -19.60 24.48
C GLN A 5 10.70 -18.34 24.57
N PHE A 6 9.40 -18.43 24.30
CA PHE A 6 8.46 -17.33 24.29
C PHE A 6 7.17 -17.71 25.00
N ALA A 7 6.64 -16.83 25.85
CA ALA A 7 5.25 -16.88 26.27
C ALA A 7 4.39 -16.41 25.09
N THR A 8 3.64 -17.32 24.48
CA THR A 8 2.76 -17.04 23.34
C THR A 8 1.39 -16.59 23.83
N HIS A 9 0.88 -15.54 23.20
CA HIS A 9 -0.42 -14.95 23.41
C HIS A 9 -1.20 -15.02 22.10
N GLU A 10 -2.43 -15.52 22.17
CA GLU A 10 -3.30 -15.68 21.00
C GLU A 10 -4.18 -14.45 20.80
N PHE A 11 -4.22 -13.97 19.57
CA PHE A 11 -5.01 -12.84 19.14
C PHE A 11 -5.81 -13.18 17.88
N VAL A 12 -6.79 -12.34 17.60
CA VAL A 12 -7.60 -12.31 16.39
C VAL A 12 -7.37 -10.97 15.71
N LEU A 13 -7.06 -10.99 14.42
CA LEU A 13 -6.98 -9.82 13.56
C LEU A 13 -8.26 -9.71 12.74
N VAL A 14 -8.96 -8.59 12.89
CA VAL A 14 -10.22 -8.29 12.20
C VAL A 14 -10.01 -7.10 11.28
N PRO A 15 -10.02 -7.28 9.94
CA PRO A 15 -9.93 -6.16 9.01
C PRO A 15 -11.19 -5.30 9.12
N LEU A 16 -11.04 -4.07 9.62
CA LEU A 16 -12.14 -3.11 9.69
C LEU A 16 -12.38 -2.52 8.29
N THR A 17 -11.30 -2.25 7.58
CA THR A 17 -11.30 -1.74 6.21
C THR A 17 -10.44 -2.62 5.30
N PRO A 18 -10.49 -2.44 3.97
CA PRO A 18 -9.61 -3.11 3.02
C PRO A 18 -8.14 -3.11 3.43
N ILE A 19 -7.45 -4.25 3.36
CA ILE A 19 -6.01 -4.32 3.63
C ILE A 19 -5.34 -4.95 2.42
N HIS A 20 -4.31 -4.30 1.90
CA HIS A 20 -3.41 -4.89 0.93
C HIS A 20 -2.00 -4.95 1.51
N VAL A 21 -1.43 -6.16 1.58
CA VAL A 21 -0.01 -6.35 1.85
C VAL A 21 0.64 -6.80 0.56
N GLY A 22 1.47 -5.93 -0.03
CA GLY A 22 2.14 -6.22 -1.28
C GLY A 22 3.35 -7.12 -1.06
N GLY A 23 3.60 -8.03 -2.02
CA GLY A 23 4.82 -8.85 -2.07
C GLY A 23 5.93 -8.28 -2.93
N GLY A 24 5.87 -6.99 -3.30
CA GLY A 24 6.80 -6.39 -4.26
C GLY A 24 6.43 -6.72 -5.71
N GLU A 25 7.41 -6.73 -6.61
CA GLU A 25 7.19 -6.99 -8.03
C GLU A 25 6.76 -8.45 -8.31
N GLU A 26 7.24 -9.38 -7.50
CA GLU A 26 6.94 -10.82 -7.61
C GLU A 26 5.47 -11.17 -7.30
N ALA A 27 4.74 -10.25 -6.66
CA ALA A 27 3.34 -10.43 -6.33
C ALA A 27 2.40 -9.68 -7.29
N ARG A 28 2.85 -9.30 -8.49
CA ARG A 28 1.98 -8.74 -9.52
C ARG A 28 1.42 -9.88 -10.38
N LEU A 29 0.11 -9.86 -10.64
CA LEU A 29 -0.48 -10.68 -11.70
C LEU A 29 -0.40 -9.87 -12.98
N LEU A 30 0.48 -10.32 -13.87
CA LEU A 30 0.56 -9.79 -15.22
C LEU A 30 -0.59 -10.34 -16.06
N PRO A 31 -0.95 -9.69 -17.17
CA PRO A 31 -2.03 -10.16 -18.04
C PRO A 31 -1.92 -11.64 -18.46
N GLU A 32 -0.71 -12.16 -18.64
CA GLU A 32 -0.42 -13.57 -18.93
C GLU A 32 -0.64 -14.54 -17.76
N ASP A 33 -0.64 -14.05 -16.52
CA ASP A 33 -0.73 -14.86 -15.30
C ASP A 33 -2.17 -15.14 -14.87
N TYR A 34 -3.16 -14.53 -15.53
CA TYR A 34 -4.56 -14.72 -15.17
C TYR A 34 -5.48 -14.66 -16.38
N ARG A 35 -6.70 -15.15 -16.20
CA ARG A 35 -7.85 -14.87 -17.07
C ARG A 35 -9.06 -14.49 -16.24
N LEU A 36 -10.06 -13.88 -16.88
CA LEU A 36 -11.37 -13.74 -16.26
C LEU A 36 -12.20 -15.00 -16.48
N SER A 37 -12.86 -15.47 -15.41
CA SER A 37 -13.92 -16.47 -15.46
C SER A 37 -15.05 -16.04 -16.42
N LYS A 38 -15.85 -17.02 -16.89
CA LYS A 38 -16.91 -16.78 -17.89
C LYS A 38 -17.97 -15.77 -17.43
N ASP A 39 -18.35 -15.84 -16.16
CA ASP A 39 -19.29 -14.92 -15.51
C ASP A 39 -18.61 -13.62 -15.03
N ARG A 40 -17.28 -13.55 -15.14
CA ARG A 40 -16.44 -12.41 -14.74
C ARG A 40 -16.53 -12.11 -13.25
N ALA A 41 -16.93 -13.09 -12.43
CA ALA A 41 -16.98 -12.96 -10.98
C ALA A 41 -15.61 -13.21 -10.33
N PHE A 42 -14.73 -13.91 -11.04
CA PHE A 42 -13.39 -14.29 -10.58
C PHE A 42 -12.29 -13.95 -11.59
N VAL A 43 -11.15 -13.55 -11.05
CA VAL A 43 -9.84 -13.68 -11.69
C VAL A 43 -9.31 -15.08 -11.40
N GLU A 44 -9.05 -15.84 -12.44
CA GLU A 44 -8.47 -17.18 -12.36
C GLU A 44 -6.97 -17.07 -12.62
N ARG A 45 -6.14 -17.33 -11.61
CA ARG A 45 -4.68 -17.34 -11.76
C ARG A 45 -4.27 -18.59 -12.52
N VAL A 46 -3.59 -18.43 -13.64
CA VAL A 46 -3.25 -19.49 -14.58
C VAL A 46 -1.79 -19.89 -14.38
N ALA A 47 -1.52 -21.20 -14.40
CA ALA A 47 -0.15 -21.71 -14.51
C ALA A 47 0.35 -21.57 -15.96
N ALA A 48 0.72 -20.36 -16.41
CA ALA A 48 1.11 -20.09 -17.80
C ALA A 48 2.17 -21.06 -18.35
N ARG A 49 3.13 -21.46 -17.51
CA ARG A 49 4.16 -22.47 -17.84
C ARG A 49 3.57 -23.85 -18.15
N ALA A 50 2.56 -24.28 -17.39
CA ALA A 50 1.88 -25.56 -17.65
C ALA A 50 1.11 -25.51 -18.97
N VAL A 51 0.43 -24.39 -19.25
CA VAL A 51 -0.24 -24.15 -20.53
C VAL A 51 0.75 -24.30 -21.69
N LEU A 52 1.91 -23.64 -21.62
CA LEU A 52 2.95 -23.69 -22.66
C LEU A 52 3.61 -25.06 -22.80
N ALA A 53 3.85 -25.75 -21.69
CA ALA A 53 4.47 -27.08 -21.68
C ALA A 53 3.60 -28.12 -22.38
N ARG A 54 2.27 -27.98 -22.26
CA ARG A 54 1.29 -28.88 -22.88
C ARG A 54 1.18 -28.69 -24.40
N LEU A 55 1.50 -27.52 -24.94
CA LEU A 55 1.42 -27.29 -26.38
C LEU A 55 2.44 -28.15 -27.13
N ASP A 56 2.07 -28.64 -28.32
CA ASP A 56 3.02 -29.28 -29.21
C ASP A 56 4.10 -28.28 -29.67
N ALA A 57 5.21 -28.81 -30.20
CA ALA A 57 6.36 -27.99 -30.55
C ALA A 57 6.04 -26.93 -31.62
N ARG A 58 5.19 -27.26 -32.59
CA ARG A 58 4.81 -26.33 -33.67
C ARG A 58 3.95 -25.20 -33.12
N MET A 59 2.89 -25.54 -32.39
CA MET A 59 2.00 -24.57 -31.77
C MET A 59 2.74 -23.67 -30.79
N ARG A 60 3.69 -24.21 -30.00
CA ARG A 60 4.52 -23.41 -29.10
C ARG A 60 5.42 -22.44 -29.87
N THR A 61 6.09 -22.87 -30.94
CA THR A 61 6.91 -21.99 -31.78
C THR A 61 6.07 -20.90 -32.44
N ASP A 62 4.91 -21.25 -32.99
CA ASP A 62 3.99 -20.28 -33.59
C ASP A 62 3.49 -19.25 -32.56
N LEU A 63 3.26 -19.69 -31.33
CA LEU A 63 2.84 -18.84 -30.22
C LEU A 63 3.96 -17.90 -29.77
N ILE A 64 5.19 -18.40 -29.64
CA ILE A 64 6.38 -17.58 -29.31
C ILE A 64 6.67 -16.56 -30.42
N ALA A 65 6.61 -16.95 -31.69
CA ALA A 65 6.82 -16.04 -32.82
C ALA A 65 5.77 -14.91 -32.91
N LYS A 66 4.57 -15.13 -32.34
CA LYS A 66 3.56 -14.07 -32.21
C LYS A 66 3.91 -13.04 -31.13
N PHE A 67 4.75 -13.37 -30.15
CA PHE A 67 5.13 -12.43 -29.10
C PHE A 67 5.76 -11.16 -29.67
N ASP A 68 6.68 -11.31 -30.62
CA ASP A 68 7.41 -10.17 -31.19
C ASP A 68 6.53 -9.25 -32.04
N ARG A 69 5.41 -9.77 -32.56
CA ARG A 69 4.52 -9.06 -33.49
C ARG A 69 3.22 -8.55 -32.86
N ASP A 70 2.66 -9.33 -31.94
CA ASP A 70 1.41 -9.04 -31.21
C ASP A 70 1.44 -9.66 -29.80
N PRO A 71 2.12 -9.02 -28.84
CA PRO A 71 2.18 -9.48 -27.46
C PRO A 71 0.78 -9.65 -26.83
N GLN A 72 -0.18 -8.79 -27.19
CA GLN A 72 -1.54 -8.85 -26.62
C GLN A 72 -2.35 -10.02 -27.17
N GLY A 73 -2.24 -10.30 -28.48
CA GLY A 73 -2.83 -11.48 -29.10
C GLY A 73 -2.25 -12.79 -28.57
N LEU A 74 -0.94 -12.81 -28.25
CA LEU A 74 -0.32 -13.92 -27.54
C LEU A 74 -1.00 -14.17 -26.19
N ILE A 75 -1.08 -13.12 -25.36
CA ILE A 75 -1.64 -13.21 -24.01
C ILE A 75 -3.08 -13.73 -24.06
N ARG A 76 -3.92 -13.17 -24.96
CA ARG A 76 -5.29 -13.65 -25.16
C ARG A 76 -5.32 -15.13 -25.57
N SER A 77 -4.46 -15.53 -26.50
CA SER A 77 -4.37 -16.92 -26.95
C SER A 77 -3.96 -17.86 -25.82
N LEU A 78 -3.05 -17.43 -24.94
CA LEU A 78 -2.61 -18.21 -23.77
C LEU A 78 -3.76 -18.37 -22.76
N GLN A 79 -4.46 -17.28 -22.45
CA GLN A 79 -5.62 -17.28 -21.55
C GLN A 79 -6.76 -18.18 -22.04
N GLU A 80 -7.04 -18.18 -23.34
CA GLU A 80 -8.07 -19.02 -23.98
C GLU A 80 -7.72 -20.50 -23.97
N ARG A 81 -6.43 -20.83 -24.04
CA ARG A 81 -5.94 -22.21 -24.06
C ARG A 81 -5.84 -22.84 -22.68
N ALA A 82 -5.88 -22.05 -21.61
CA ALA A 82 -5.83 -22.55 -20.24
C ALA A 82 -7.02 -23.48 -19.94
N ARG A 83 -6.75 -24.59 -19.27
CA ARG A 83 -7.75 -25.56 -18.80
C ARG A 83 -8.01 -25.38 -17.30
N ASP A 84 -9.09 -25.97 -16.80
CA ASP A 84 -9.50 -25.81 -15.41
C ASP A 84 -8.52 -26.46 -14.42
N ASP A 85 -7.83 -27.53 -14.82
CA ASP A 85 -6.75 -28.17 -14.06
C ASP A 85 -5.43 -27.35 -14.02
N GLU A 86 -5.33 -26.31 -14.86
CA GLU A 86 -4.20 -25.38 -14.91
C GLU A 86 -4.48 -24.08 -14.10
N ILE A 87 -5.64 -24.00 -13.44
CA ILE A 87 -6.02 -22.86 -12.58
C ILE A 87 -5.47 -23.08 -11.17
N LEU A 88 -4.57 -22.19 -10.76
CA LEU A 88 -3.92 -22.24 -9.45
C LEU A 88 -4.81 -21.70 -8.32
N GLU A 89 -5.64 -20.71 -8.62
CA GLU A 89 -6.46 -20.00 -7.65
C GLU A 89 -7.58 -19.23 -8.36
N ARG A 90 -8.73 -19.09 -7.70
CA ARG A 90 -9.82 -18.20 -8.12
C ARG A 90 -10.00 -17.10 -7.08
N ILE A 91 -9.86 -15.86 -7.51
CA ILE A 91 -9.93 -14.68 -6.63
C ILE A 91 -11.16 -13.86 -7.03
N PRO A 92 -12.11 -13.61 -6.11
CA PRO A 92 -13.26 -12.75 -6.41
C PRO A 92 -12.82 -11.38 -6.93
N ILE A 93 -13.53 -10.81 -7.90
CA ILE A 93 -13.23 -9.49 -8.47
C ILE A 93 -14.45 -8.55 -8.43
N GLY A 94 -14.21 -7.26 -8.16
CA GLY A 94 -15.20 -6.20 -8.28
C GLY A 94 -15.58 -5.93 -9.74
N GLN A 95 -16.84 -5.59 -10.01
CA GLN A 95 -17.33 -5.37 -11.37
C GLN A 95 -16.50 -4.30 -12.12
N ASP A 96 -16.15 -3.20 -11.46
CA ASP A 96 -15.32 -2.15 -12.07
C ASP A 96 -13.91 -2.64 -12.41
N SER A 97 -13.33 -3.50 -11.58
CA SER A 97 -12.05 -4.12 -11.90
C SER A 97 -12.19 -5.10 -13.07
N ALA A 98 -13.22 -5.95 -13.04
CA ALA A 98 -13.47 -6.92 -14.11
C ALA A 98 -13.74 -6.28 -15.47
N ARG A 99 -14.31 -5.05 -15.51
CA ARG A 99 -14.44 -4.27 -16.74
C ARG A 99 -13.10 -3.71 -17.21
N ASN A 100 -12.32 -3.13 -16.29
CA ASN A 100 -11.07 -2.44 -16.64
C ASN A 100 -9.93 -3.37 -17.03
N VAL A 101 -9.87 -4.59 -16.49
CA VAL A 101 -8.79 -5.55 -16.73
C VAL A 101 -9.12 -6.59 -17.82
N ASP A 102 -10.28 -6.47 -18.48
CA ASP A 102 -10.71 -7.42 -19.50
C ASP A 102 -10.07 -7.15 -20.87
N LEU A 103 -9.07 -7.96 -21.21
CA LEU A 103 -8.37 -7.91 -22.48
C LEU A 103 -9.23 -8.28 -23.71
N ARG A 104 -10.41 -8.88 -23.51
CA ARG A 104 -11.27 -9.36 -24.61
C ARG A 104 -12.21 -8.27 -25.15
N ARG A 105 -12.42 -7.18 -24.41
CA ARG A 105 -13.47 -6.19 -24.71
C ARG A 105 -12.98 -4.75 -24.43
N ASP A 106 -13.79 -3.96 -23.74
CA ASP A 106 -13.63 -2.53 -23.40
C ASP A 106 -12.45 -2.21 -22.46
N GLY A 107 -11.58 -3.20 -22.18
CA GLY A 107 -10.40 -3.03 -21.34
C GLY A 107 -9.38 -2.11 -22.01
N HIS A 108 -9.58 -0.81 -21.85
CA HIS A 108 -8.64 0.24 -22.26
C HIS A 108 -7.53 0.47 -21.21
N GLY A 109 -7.35 -0.49 -20.29
CA GLY A 109 -6.34 -0.42 -19.25
C GLY A 109 -4.95 -0.38 -19.86
N ARG A 110 -4.17 0.69 -19.62
CA ARG A 110 -2.81 0.83 -20.18
C ARG A 110 -1.85 -0.29 -19.75
N LEU A 111 -2.16 -1.04 -18.69
CA LEU A 111 -1.28 -2.07 -18.12
C LEU A 111 -1.96 -3.42 -17.78
N ASN A 112 -3.30 -3.46 -17.62
CA ASN A 112 -4.06 -4.66 -17.20
C ASN A 112 -3.43 -5.45 -16.03
N LEU A 113 -2.78 -4.71 -15.13
CA LEU A 113 -1.96 -5.24 -14.06
C LEU A 113 -2.75 -5.26 -12.76
N ILE A 114 -2.68 -6.37 -12.05
CA ILE A 114 -3.30 -6.53 -10.73
C ILE A 114 -2.20 -6.73 -9.71
N ASN A 115 -2.17 -5.89 -8.67
CA ASN A 115 -1.27 -6.08 -7.54
C ASN A 115 -1.86 -7.16 -6.64
N ALA A 116 -1.33 -8.37 -6.73
CA ALA A 116 -1.76 -9.50 -5.91
C ALA A 116 -1.32 -9.35 -4.46
N PHE A 117 -2.05 -9.98 -3.57
CA PHE A 117 -1.73 -10.05 -2.16
C PHE A 117 -0.48 -10.89 -1.95
N HIS A 118 0.31 -10.56 -0.92
CA HIS A 118 1.50 -11.32 -0.58
C HIS A 118 1.16 -12.78 -0.26
N ARG A 119 1.95 -13.71 -0.83
CA ARG A 119 1.73 -15.15 -0.71
C ARG A 119 2.96 -15.85 -0.14
N SER A 120 2.74 -16.89 0.65
CA SER A 120 3.76 -17.86 1.06
C SER A 120 3.24 -19.26 0.80
N GLY A 121 4.05 -20.10 0.14
CA GLY A 121 3.60 -21.42 -0.33
C GLY A 121 2.37 -21.36 -1.25
N GLY A 122 2.26 -20.29 -2.05
CA GLY A 122 1.16 -20.08 -2.99
C GLY A 122 -0.14 -19.54 -2.40
N ARG A 123 -0.23 -19.38 -1.07
CA ARG A 123 -1.44 -18.92 -0.35
C ARG A 123 -1.28 -17.51 0.22
N PRO A 124 -2.35 -16.68 0.22
CA PRO A 124 -2.28 -15.35 0.79
C PRO A 124 -2.00 -15.39 2.31
N ILE A 125 -1.06 -14.54 2.75
CA ILE A 125 -0.73 -14.38 4.17
C ILE A 125 -0.56 -12.91 4.52
N VAL A 126 -0.88 -12.53 5.77
CA VAL A 126 -0.38 -11.29 6.36
C VAL A 126 0.94 -11.64 7.06
N PRO A 127 2.10 -11.14 6.58
CA PRO A 127 3.39 -11.42 7.20
C PRO A 127 3.45 -10.87 8.63
N GLY A 128 4.01 -11.65 9.54
CA GLY A 128 4.26 -11.22 10.92
C GLY A 128 5.15 -9.98 10.98
N SER A 129 6.03 -9.78 10.00
CA SER A 129 6.84 -8.57 9.86
C SER A 129 6.02 -7.29 9.64
N SER A 130 4.89 -7.37 8.92
CA SER A 130 4.00 -6.22 8.71
C SER A 130 3.32 -5.80 10.02
N LEU A 131 2.84 -6.77 10.80
CA LEU A 131 2.27 -6.55 12.13
C LEU A 131 3.33 -6.07 13.13
N LYS A 132 4.51 -6.68 13.12
CA LYS A 132 5.65 -6.29 13.97
C LYS A 132 6.11 -4.87 13.67
N GLY A 133 6.07 -4.43 12.42
CA GLY A 133 6.34 -3.04 12.04
C GLY A 133 5.35 -2.05 12.66
N ALA A 134 4.04 -2.33 12.62
CA ALA A 134 3.03 -1.49 13.26
C ALA A 134 3.22 -1.43 14.79
N LEU A 135 3.43 -2.60 15.43
CA LEU A 135 3.77 -2.67 16.86
C LEU A 135 5.01 -1.84 17.21
N ARG A 136 6.03 -1.88 16.36
CA ARG A 136 7.28 -1.13 16.56
C ARG A 136 7.07 0.38 16.49
N THR A 137 6.36 0.87 15.47
CA THR A 137 6.07 2.31 15.38
C THR A 137 5.24 2.79 16.57
N ALA A 138 4.24 2.01 16.98
CA ALA A 138 3.43 2.31 18.15
C ALA A 138 4.26 2.32 19.44
N TRP A 139 5.16 1.35 19.63
CA TRP A 139 6.07 1.32 20.78
C TRP A 139 7.02 2.51 20.80
N LEU A 140 7.57 2.91 19.65
CA LEU A 140 8.41 4.10 19.53
C LEU A 140 7.64 5.38 19.92
N ARG A 141 6.36 5.48 19.56
CA ARG A 141 5.49 6.59 20.01
C ARG A 141 5.30 6.55 21.53
N HIS A 142 5.04 5.39 22.11
CA HIS A 142 4.93 5.23 23.56
C HIS A 142 6.21 5.65 24.29
N LEU A 143 7.39 5.26 23.78
CA LEU A 143 8.68 5.65 24.35
C LEU A 143 8.94 7.16 24.20
N TRP A 144 8.55 7.76 23.08
CA TRP A 144 8.61 9.21 22.89
C TRP A 144 7.84 9.94 24.00
N ASP A 145 6.57 9.56 24.22
CA ASP A 145 5.70 10.20 25.20
C ASP A 145 6.25 10.03 26.63
N ARG A 146 6.75 8.84 26.97
CA ARG A 146 7.41 8.58 28.26
C ARG A 146 8.66 9.42 28.47
N LYS A 147 9.56 9.50 27.49
CA LYS A 147 10.79 10.31 27.62
C LYS A 147 10.46 11.80 27.70
N LYS A 148 9.46 12.28 26.97
CA LYS A 148 8.95 13.66 27.06
C LYS A 148 8.39 13.97 28.46
N GLN A 149 7.63 13.06 29.05
CA GLN A 149 7.13 13.19 30.42
C GLN A 149 8.29 13.25 31.44
N GLN A 150 9.27 12.36 31.32
CA GLN A 150 10.47 12.36 32.18
C GLN A 150 11.28 13.66 32.06
N ALA A 151 11.32 14.25 30.86
CA ALA A 151 11.98 15.52 30.59
C ALA A 151 11.10 16.75 30.88
N ARG A 152 10.02 16.60 31.68
CA ARG A 152 9.08 17.67 32.07
C ARG A 152 8.53 18.46 30.86
N GLY A 153 8.17 17.73 29.81
CA GLY A 153 7.58 18.29 28.59
C GLY A 153 8.58 18.72 27.51
N ARG A 154 9.89 18.64 27.77
CA ARG A 154 10.90 18.88 26.73
C ARG A 154 10.94 17.71 25.76
N ASP A 155 11.09 17.99 24.47
CA ASP A 155 11.19 16.95 23.46
C ASP A 155 12.47 16.12 23.65
N PRO A 156 12.39 14.79 23.60
CA PRO A 156 13.54 13.91 23.83
C PRO A 156 14.57 13.92 22.69
N TRP A 157 14.21 14.50 21.55
CA TRP A 157 15.03 14.58 20.36
C TRP A 157 14.77 15.91 19.64
N GLN A 158 15.83 16.60 19.26
CA GLN A 158 15.73 17.80 18.43
C GLN A 158 15.82 17.40 16.95
N ILE A 159 14.71 17.56 16.23
CA ILE A 159 14.73 17.43 14.77
C ILE A 159 15.51 18.62 14.19
N PRO A 160 16.33 18.41 13.16
CA PRO A 160 16.88 19.52 12.39
C PRO A 160 15.81 20.50 11.91
N HIS A 161 16.18 21.77 11.79
CA HIS A 161 15.32 22.80 11.19
C HIS A 161 14.88 22.43 9.78
N LEU A 162 13.73 22.97 9.35
CA LEU A 162 13.09 22.57 8.09
C LEU A 162 13.98 22.89 6.87
N GLU A 163 14.69 24.00 6.92
CA GLU A 163 15.62 24.46 5.90
C GLU A 163 16.79 23.47 5.74
N SER A 164 17.35 23.01 6.86
CA SER A 164 18.38 21.97 6.87
C SER A 164 17.84 20.64 6.37
N TRP A 165 16.61 20.27 6.77
CA TRP A 165 15.95 19.04 6.36
C TRP A 165 15.67 19.00 4.84
N ALA A 166 15.35 20.15 4.23
CA ALA A 166 15.14 20.29 2.80
C ALA A 166 16.43 20.08 1.97
N ALA A 167 17.56 20.51 2.53
CA ALA A 167 18.89 20.36 1.93
C ALA A 167 19.50 18.98 2.17
N MET A 168 19.01 18.20 3.14
CA MET A 168 19.55 16.88 3.46
C MET A 168 19.43 15.90 2.28
N PRO A 169 20.52 15.19 1.94
CA PRO A 169 20.52 14.19 0.89
C PRO A 169 19.63 13.00 1.28
N PRO A 170 19.08 12.27 0.29
CA PRO A 170 18.25 11.10 0.56
C PRO A 170 19.06 9.89 1.06
N ARG A 171 20.39 9.87 0.87
CA ARG A 171 21.31 8.79 1.25
C ARG A 171 22.59 9.36 1.86
N GLY A 172 23.25 8.60 2.74
CA GLY A 172 24.51 8.98 3.39
C GLY A 172 24.40 9.14 4.91
N LYS A 173 25.53 9.46 5.56
CA LYS A 173 25.61 9.63 7.02
C LYS A 173 24.80 10.84 7.51
N ASP A 174 24.69 11.88 6.71
CA ASP A 174 23.92 13.10 7.02
C ASP A 174 22.52 13.09 6.37
N SER A 175 21.99 11.90 6.08
CA SER A 175 20.70 11.75 5.39
C SER A 175 19.51 11.75 6.34
N ARG A 176 18.33 11.95 5.76
CA ARG A 176 17.03 11.84 6.48
C ARG A 176 16.84 10.45 7.08
N ALA A 177 17.28 9.40 6.38
CA ALA A 177 17.25 8.02 6.86
C ALA A 177 18.17 7.82 8.06
N ALA A 178 19.36 8.45 8.05
CA ALA A 178 20.26 8.42 9.19
C ALA A 178 19.66 9.14 10.42
N CYS A 179 19.00 10.29 10.23
CA CYS A 179 18.28 10.98 11.30
C CYS A 179 17.15 10.11 11.89
N ALA A 180 16.37 9.44 11.04
CA ALA A 180 15.32 8.52 11.51
C ALA A 180 15.90 7.33 12.30
N LYS A 181 17.02 6.76 11.83
CA LYS A 181 17.74 5.69 12.54
C LYS A 181 18.29 6.15 13.89
N GLU A 182 18.81 7.38 13.97
CA GLU A 182 19.32 7.94 15.22
C GLU A 182 18.21 8.23 16.24
N LEU A 183 17.08 8.74 15.77
CA LEU A 183 15.88 8.90 16.60
C LEU A 183 15.42 7.55 17.15
N GLU A 184 15.28 6.54 16.29
CA GLU A 184 14.92 5.18 16.69
C GLU A 184 15.91 4.62 17.72
N ARG A 185 17.21 4.81 17.49
CA ARG A 185 18.27 4.42 18.43
C ARG A 185 18.12 5.09 19.79
N THR A 186 17.85 6.39 19.81
CA THR A 186 17.70 7.18 21.04
C THR A 186 16.43 6.79 21.80
N LEU A 187 15.34 6.51 21.10
CA LEU A 187 14.09 6.09 21.73
C LEU A 187 14.21 4.70 22.33
N LEU A 188 14.79 3.74 21.60
CA LEU A 188 14.95 2.35 22.06
C LEU A 188 16.17 2.16 22.98
N ASP A 189 17.00 3.19 23.14
CA ASP A 189 18.29 3.14 23.84
C ASP A 189 19.21 2.04 23.28
N LEU A 190 19.26 1.89 21.94
CA LEU A 190 20.09 0.85 21.33
C LEU A 190 21.58 1.15 21.53
N ALA A 191 22.35 0.09 21.73
CA ALA A 191 23.79 0.17 21.68
C ALA A 191 24.29 0.54 20.26
N LYS A 192 25.54 0.99 20.15
CA LYS A 192 26.20 1.26 18.88
C LYS A 192 26.96 0.02 18.40
N GLY A 193 27.10 -0.12 17.08
CA GLY A 193 27.92 -1.17 16.48
C GLY A 193 27.27 -2.55 16.54
N LYS A 194 28.06 -3.58 16.87
CA LYS A 194 27.62 -4.99 16.81
C LYS A 194 26.51 -5.35 17.80
N ASP A 195 26.36 -4.55 18.87
CA ASP A 195 25.41 -4.81 19.95
C ASP A 195 24.03 -4.15 19.69
N GLU A 196 23.85 -3.42 18.59
CA GLU A 196 22.58 -2.70 18.27
C GLU A 196 21.39 -3.67 18.27
N THR A 197 21.56 -4.85 17.65
CA THR A 197 20.53 -5.91 17.60
C THR A 197 20.25 -6.52 18.98
N ASP A 198 21.26 -6.61 19.84
CA ASP A 198 21.10 -7.20 21.17
C ASP A 198 20.39 -6.27 22.15
N ALA A 199 20.56 -4.96 21.97
CA ALA A 199 19.84 -3.97 22.76
C ALA A 199 18.39 -3.73 22.30
N ASP A 200 17.98 -4.24 21.13
CA ASP A 200 16.65 -4.00 20.57
C ASP A 200 15.55 -4.79 21.30
N PRO A 201 14.57 -4.13 21.96
CA PRO A 201 13.50 -4.84 22.67
C PRO A 201 12.61 -5.68 21.74
N PHE A 202 12.55 -5.39 20.44
CA PHE A 202 11.79 -6.18 19.48
C PHE A 202 12.48 -7.50 19.09
N ARG A 203 13.73 -7.75 19.50
CA ARG A 203 14.33 -9.10 19.41
C ARG A 203 13.59 -10.12 20.30
N ASP A 204 12.92 -9.60 21.33
CA ASP A 204 12.18 -10.36 22.33
C ASP A 204 10.66 -10.37 22.07
N VAL A 205 10.25 -9.84 20.90
CA VAL A 205 8.89 -9.91 20.37
C VAL A 205 8.86 -10.80 19.14
N PHE A 206 8.03 -11.83 19.18
CA PHE A 206 7.70 -12.70 18.06
C PHE A 206 6.30 -12.37 17.55
N VAL A 207 6.13 -12.35 16.24
CA VAL A 207 4.81 -12.27 15.60
C VAL A 207 4.80 -13.31 14.50
N GLY A 208 3.89 -14.28 14.58
CA GLY A 208 3.72 -15.31 13.57
C GLY A 208 3.10 -14.75 12.30
N ASP A 209 3.43 -15.37 11.16
CA ASP A 209 2.70 -15.13 9.91
C ASP A 209 1.26 -15.59 10.05
N VAL A 210 0.36 -14.81 9.47
CA VAL A 210 -1.08 -14.99 9.62
C VAL A 210 -1.65 -15.51 8.32
N ARG A 211 -2.26 -16.69 8.37
CA ARG A 211 -2.91 -17.28 7.20
C ARG A 211 -4.23 -16.58 6.92
N VAL A 212 -4.43 -16.19 5.67
CA VAL A 212 -5.72 -15.65 5.22
C VAL A 212 -6.64 -16.84 4.88
N PRO A 213 -7.90 -16.86 5.37
CA PRO A 213 -8.87 -17.86 4.99
C PRO A 213 -9.12 -17.92 3.49
N VAL A 214 -9.62 -19.06 3.01
CA VAL A 214 -10.18 -19.16 1.66
C VAL A 214 -11.29 -18.11 1.51
N ASP A 215 -11.36 -17.46 0.35
CA ASP A 215 -12.29 -16.34 0.07
C ASP A 215 -12.12 -15.10 0.97
N GLY A 216 -11.01 -15.03 1.72
CA GLY A 216 -10.66 -13.88 2.55
C GLY A 216 -10.17 -12.67 1.75
N THR A 217 -9.83 -12.85 0.47
CA THR A 217 -9.38 -11.78 -0.43
C THR A 217 -10.37 -11.50 -1.57
N ARG A 218 -10.23 -10.31 -2.16
CA ARG A 218 -10.95 -9.85 -3.36
C ARG A 218 -10.11 -8.82 -4.12
N ILE A 219 -10.25 -8.74 -5.44
CA ILE A 219 -9.63 -7.70 -6.28
C ILE A 219 -10.61 -6.56 -6.52
N ASP A 220 -10.18 -5.32 -6.22
CA ASP A 220 -10.98 -4.12 -6.45
C ASP A 220 -10.17 -2.96 -7.04
N LYS A 221 -10.92 -1.99 -7.60
CA LYS A 221 -10.36 -0.76 -8.16
C LYS A 221 -10.08 0.20 -7.01
N VAL A 222 -8.88 0.72 -6.97
CA VAL A 222 -8.42 1.67 -5.96
C VAL A 222 -8.39 3.06 -6.57
N GLY A 223 -8.96 4.04 -5.87
CA GLY A 223 -8.92 5.45 -6.22
C GLY A 223 -8.24 6.29 -5.14
N ASP A 224 -8.00 7.56 -5.47
CA ASP A 224 -7.43 8.56 -4.57
C ASP A 224 -8.55 9.42 -3.98
N TRP A 225 -8.77 9.33 -2.66
CA TRP A 225 -9.64 10.21 -1.90
C TRP A 225 -8.86 11.47 -1.50
N LYS A 226 -9.21 12.62 -2.08
CA LYS A 226 -8.45 13.86 -1.92
C LYS A 226 -9.35 15.08 -1.83
N LYS A 227 -8.82 16.16 -1.23
CA LYS A 227 -9.54 17.42 -1.07
C LYS A 227 -9.88 18.05 -2.43
N ALA A 228 -11.11 18.51 -2.56
CA ALA A 228 -11.68 19.27 -3.67
C ALA A 228 -12.29 20.58 -3.14
N ARG A 229 -12.99 21.32 -4.00
CA ARG A 229 -13.62 22.61 -3.63
C ARG A 229 -14.66 22.43 -2.52
N ASP A 230 -15.50 21.42 -2.64
CA ASP A 230 -16.69 21.20 -1.79
C ASP A 230 -16.53 19.99 -0.85
N GLY A 231 -15.32 19.74 -0.36
CA GLY A 231 -15.02 18.60 0.53
C GLY A 231 -14.03 17.62 -0.10
N TYR A 232 -14.06 16.37 0.34
CA TYR A 232 -13.23 15.32 -0.26
C TYR A 232 -14.01 14.57 -1.34
N ARG A 233 -13.31 14.14 -2.39
CA ARG A 233 -13.90 13.35 -3.48
C ARG A 233 -12.97 12.23 -3.92
N LEU A 234 -13.57 11.22 -4.51
CA LEU A 234 -12.87 10.14 -5.18
C LEU A 234 -12.33 10.64 -6.52
N ASP A 235 -11.04 10.44 -6.75
CA ASP A 235 -10.39 10.55 -8.04
C ASP A 235 -10.01 9.13 -8.50
N ASP A 236 -10.78 8.61 -9.45
CA ASP A 236 -10.66 7.25 -9.96
C ASP A 236 -10.02 7.18 -11.35
N LYS A 237 -9.39 8.29 -11.78
CA LYS A 237 -8.68 8.38 -13.06
C LYS A 237 -7.50 7.40 -13.15
N LYS A 238 -6.89 7.08 -12.00
CA LYS A 238 -5.84 6.06 -11.93
C LYS A 238 -6.48 4.67 -11.94
N GLN A 239 -6.02 3.84 -12.87
CA GLN A 239 -6.40 2.43 -12.95
C GLN A 239 -5.46 1.61 -12.07
N MET A 240 -5.78 1.54 -10.78
CA MET A 240 -5.06 0.73 -9.81
C MET A 240 -5.94 -0.44 -9.38
N HIS A 241 -5.48 -1.67 -9.61
CA HIS A 241 -6.19 -2.88 -9.20
C HIS A 241 -5.37 -3.61 -8.13
N TYR A 242 -6.02 -3.89 -7.00
CA TYR A 242 -5.36 -4.50 -5.86
C TYR A 242 -6.21 -5.66 -5.33
N GLU A 243 -5.58 -6.82 -5.16
CA GLU A 243 -6.10 -7.87 -4.30
C GLU A 243 -5.95 -7.43 -2.84
N ARG A 244 -7.04 -7.48 -2.09
CA ARG A 244 -7.12 -6.99 -0.71
C ARG A 244 -7.89 -7.98 0.15
N LEU A 245 -7.69 -7.90 1.46
CA LEU A 245 -8.59 -8.53 2.42
C LEU A 245 -10.00 -7.94 2.30
N ARG A 246 -10.98 -8.83 2.40
CA ARG A 246 -12.34 -8.45 2.78
C ARG A 246 -12.35 -7.91 4.21
N SER A 247 -13.33 -7.10 4.53
CA SER A 247 -13.37 -6.30 5.74
C SER A 247 -14.79 -6.07 6.23
N VAL A 248 -14.93 -5.60 7.47
CA VAL A 248 -16.23 -5.23 8.06
C VAL A 248 -16.97 -4.22 7.17
N MET A 249 -16.24 -3.29 6.54
CA MET A 249 -16.83 -2.33 5.62
C MET A 249 -17.45 -2.97 4.37
N ASP A 250 -17.04 -4.16 3.93
CA ASP A 250 -17.70 -4.85 2.81
C ASP A 250 -19.12 -5.32 3.17
N GLY A 251 -19.41 -5.41 4.47
CA GLY A 251 -20.62 -6.03 5.00
C GLY A 251 -20.51 -7.55 5.05
N GLY A 252 -21.36 -8.14 5.90
CA GLY A 252 -21.22 -9.54 6.31
C GLY A 252 -20.03 -9.76 7.23
N GLU A 253 -19.78 -11.03 7.56
CA GLU A 253 -18.66 -11.42 8.41
C GLU A 253 -17.31 -11.23 7.67
N PRO A 254 -16.34 -10.49 8.24
CA PRO A 254 -15.01 -10.35 7.68
C PRO A 254 -14.17 -11.62 7.91
N PRO A 255 -13.05 -11.82 7.19
CA PRO A 255 -12.11 -12.89 7.51
C PRO A 255 -11.52 -12.68 8.91
N ILE A 256 -11.78 -13.62 9.81
CA ILE A 256 -11.26 -13.65 11.17
C ILE A 256 -9.95 -14.45 11.18
N MET A 257 -8.84 -13.78 11.45
CA MET A 257 -7.51 -14.39 11.32
C MET A 257 -6.82 -14.52 12.68
N ARG A 258 -6.26 -15.69 12.99
CA ARG A 258 -5.51 -15.91 14.23
C ARG A 258 -4.09 -15.39 14.14
N VAL A 259 -3.63 -14.73 15.20
CA VAL A 259 -2.28 -14.17 15.32
C VAL A 259 -1.64 -14.69 16.60
N ALA A 260 -0.49 -15.35 16.46
CA ALA A 260 0.35 -15.71 17.59
C ALA A 260 1.37 -14.57 17.84
N LEU A 261 1.30 -13.97 19.03
CA LEU A 261 2.26 -12.96 19.49
C LEU A 261 3.02 -13.51 20.68
N GLY A 262 4.33 -13.65 20.55
CA GLY A 262 5.21 -14.16 21.60
C GLY A 262 6.01 -13.04 22.27
N LEU A 263 6.05 -13.04 23.60
CA LEU A 263 7.04 -12.28 24.36
C LEU A 263 8.07 -13.23 24.93
N ARG A 264 9.35 -12.85 24.90
CA ARG A 264 10.45 -13.68 25.45
C ARG A 264 10.09 -14.12 26.87
N ALA A 265 10.19 -15.42 27.14
CA ALA A 265 9.84 -15.94 28.46
C ALA A 265 10.73 -15.31 29.56
N GLU A 266 10.13 -14.94 30.69
CA GLU A 266 10.80 -14.32 31.84
C GLU A 266 12.07 -15.07 32.27
N GLN A 267 12.00 -16.40 32.35
CA GLN A 267 13.13 -17.25 32.71
C GLN A 267 14.29 -17.13 31.72
N VAL A 268 13.99 -17.00 30.42
CA VAL A 268 15.00 -16.83 29.37
C VAL A 268 15.62 -15.44 29.45
N ARG A 269 14.83 -14.41 29.76
CA ARG A 269 15.35 -13.05 30.00
C ARG A 269 16.29 -13.02 31.20
N ARG A 270 15.87 -13.56 32.35
CA ARG A 270 16.69 -13.64 33.57
C ARG A 270 17.98 -14.41 33.32
N ARG A 271 17.90 -15.57 32.67
CA ARG A 271 19.09 -16.36 32.30
C ARG A 271 20.06 -15.55 31.43
N ARG A 272 19.56 -14.77 30.46
CA ARG A 272 20.41 -13.91 29.62
C ARG A 272 21.05 -12.78 30.41
N ALA A 273 20.32 -12.16 31.33
CA ALA A 273 20.88 -11.13 32.21
C ALA A 273 22.00 -11.65 33.12
N HIS A 274 22.02 -12.96 33.42
CA HIS A 274 23.10 -13.63 34.16
C HIS A 274 24.26 -14.13 33.29
N LEU A 275 24.09 -14.22 31.97
CA LEU A 275 25.20 -14.45 31.05
C LEU A 275 25.96 -13.11 30.93
N ASP A 276 27.29 -13.18 30.96
CA ASP A 276 28.22 -12.04 30.99
C ASP A 276 27.62 -10.74 30.43
N ALA A 277 27.47 -9.74 31.31
CA ALA A 277 26.83 -8.46 31.00
C ALA A 277 27.59 -7.68 29.92
N GLU A 278 28.88 -7.97 29.72
CA GLU A 278 29.67 -7.46 28.59
C GLU A 278 29.36 -8.20 27.29
N ALA A 279 28.97 -9.47 27.35
CA ALA A 279 28.73 -10.31 26.17
C ALA A 279 27.34 -10.17 25.56
N LYS A 280 26.29 -9.85 26.33
CA LYS A 280 24.90 -9.68 25.82
C LYS A 280 24.12 -8.62 26.58
N ARG A 281 24.14 -7.38 26.07
CA ARG A 281 23.31 -6.29 26.61
C ARG A 281 21.83 -6.69 26.58
N SER A 282 21.13 -6.38 27.68
CA SER A 282 19.67 -6.48 27.76
C SER A 282 19.02 -5.17 27.32
N PRO A 283 17.86 -5.21 26.64
CA PRO A 283 17.15 -3.99 26.26
C PRO A 283 16.82 -3.15 27.49
N ARG A 284 17.10 -1.84 27.47
CA ARG A 284 16.74 -0.94 28.58
C ARG A 284 15.24 -0.60 28.60
N SER A 285 14.62 -0.64 27.43
CA SER A 285 13.20 -0.33 27.22
C SER A 285 12.39 -1.60 26.96
N GLU A 286 12.39 -2.52 27.93
CA GLU A 286 11.72 -3.82 27.80
C GLU A 286 10.20 -3.72 27.63
N ILE A 287 9.66 -4.64 26.84
CA ILE A 287 8.21 -4.82 26.64
C ILE A 287 7.73 -5.85 27.67
N ALA A 288 7.26 -5.35 28.82
CA ALA A 288 6.94 -6.18 29.97
C ALA A 288 5.71 -7.08 29.77
N SER A 289 4.72 -6.63 28.99
CA SER A 289 3.48 -7.36 28.77
C SER A 289 2.82 -7.02 27.43
N VAL A 290 1.91 -7.89 26.99
CA VAL A 290 1.09 -7.64 25.78
C VAL A 290 0.11 -6.48 25.98
N ALA A 291 -0.35 -6.24 27.21
CA ALA A 291 -1.18 -5.10 27.54
C ALA A 291 -0.49 -3.77 27.18
N ARG A 292 0.82 -3.66 27.44
CA ARG A 292 1.61 -2.48 27.06
C ARG A 292 1.76 -2.30 25.55
N LEU A 293 1.79 -3.39 24.78
CA LEU A 293 1.77 -3.31 23.32
C LEU A 293 0.42 -2.82 22.79
N LEU A 294 -0.69 -3.31 23.35
CA LEU A 294 -2.03 -2.86 22.98
C LEU A 294 -2.26 -1.39 23.34
N GLU A 295 -1.83 -0.97 24.53
CA GLU A 295 -1.85 0.45 24.95
C GLU A 295 -1.06 1.32 23.96
N ALA A 296 0.17 0.92 23.61
CA ALA A 296 0.99 1.66 22.66
C ALA A 296 0.32 1.75 21.28
N LEU A 297 -0.31 0.66 20.80
CA LEU A 297 -1.09 0.65 19.57
C LEU A 297 -2.24 1.64 19.63
N GLU A 298 -3.05 1.64 20.69
CA GLU A 298 -4.21 2.55 20.79
C GLU A 298 -3.79 4.02 20.93
N VAL A 299 -2.70 4.32 21.64
CA VAL A 299 -2.13 5.68 21.69
C VAL A 299 -1.76 6.16 20.30
N HIS A 300 -1.04 5.37 19.51
CA HIS A 300 -0.57 5.80 18.20
C HIS A 300 -1.66 5.72 17.12
N HIS A 301 -2.27 4.56 16.96
CA HIS A 301 -3.22 4.27 15.89
C HIS A 301 -4.64 4.72 16.23
N GLY A 302 -5.06 4.71 17.50
CA GLY A 302 -6.36 5.23 17.91
C GLY A 302 -6.46 6.74 17.72
N GLU A 303 -5.40 7.50 18.05
CA GLU A 303 -5.30 8.93 17.71
C GLU A 303 -5.36 9.15 16.20
N LEU A 304 -4.59 8.36 15.43
CA LEU A 304 -4.56 8.47 13.97
C LEU A 304 -5.93 8.17 13.34
N TRP A 305 -6.66 7.17 13.86
CA TRP A 305 -8.00 6.83 13.41
C TRP A 305 -8.96 8.01 13.59
N ARG A 306 -8.99 8.61 14.79
CA ARG A 306 -9.85 9.77 15.09
C ARG A 306 -9.51 10.95 14.17
N ARG A 307 -8.23 11.27 14.02
CA ARG A 307 -7.78 12.35 13.12
C ARG A 307 -8.14 12.06 11.66
N GLU A 308 -8.04 10.81 11.21
CA GLU A 308 -8.40 10.45 9.85
C GLU A 308 -9.90 10.56 9.61
N LEU A 309 -10.73 10.11 10.56
CA LEU A 309 -12.17 10.30 10.52
C LEU A 309 -12.53 11.77 10.43
N GLU A 310 -12.05 12.59 11.35
CA GLU A 310 -12.35 14.02 11.40
C GLU A 310 -11.92 14.73 10.12
N LYS A 311 -10.68 14.48 9.66
CA LYS A 311 -10.10 15.22 8.54
C LYS A 311 -10.63 14.80 7.18
N TYR A 312 -10.76 13.49 6.92
CA TYR A 312 -11.03 12.96 5.57
C TYR A 312 -12.44 12.39 5.42
N PHE A 313 -13.06 11.99 6.52
CA PHE A 313 -14.31 11.22 6.53
C PHE A 313 -15.35 11.80 7.51
N GLY A 314 -15.29 13.10 7.79
CA GLY A 314 -16.23 13.77 8.72
C GLY A 314 -17.64 13.93 8.14
N GLY A 315 -17.80 13.76 6.83
CA GLY A 315 -19.09 13.84 6.13
C GLY A 315 -19.92 12.55 6.15
N PRO A 316 -21.11 12.56 5.55
CA PRO A 316 -22.01 11.40 5.47
C PRO A 316 -21.37 10.14 4.85
N GLU A 317 -20.39 10.32 3.97
CA GLU A 317 -19.61 9.27 3.31
C GLU A 317 -18.82 8.43 4.31
N GLY A 318 -18.34 9.05 5.39
CA GLY A 318 -17.57 8.41 6.45
C GLY A 318 -18.41 7.67 7.49
N ARG A 319 -19.74 7.79 7.46
CA ARG A 319 -20.63 7.15 8.46
C ARG A 319 -20.38 5.65 8.59
N ARG A 320 -20.22 4.95 7.46
CA ARG A 320 -19.96 3.51 7.44
C ARG A 320 -18.63 3.12 8.09
N LEU A 321 -17.61 3.96 7.92
CA LEU A 321 -16.32 3.78 8.58
C LEU A 321 -16.44 3.99 10.10
N HIS A 322 -17.32 4.91 10.52
CA HIS A 322 -17.62 5.10 11.93
C HIS A 322 -18.37 3.90 12.53
N ASP A 323 -19.36 3.39 11.79
CA ASP A 323 -20.19 2.26 12.22
C ASP A 323 -19.40 0.94 12.26
N CYS A 324 -18.37 0.77 11.42
CA CYS A 324 -17.57 -0.45 11.45
C CYS A 324 -16.78 -0.61 12.76
N LEU A 325 -16.28 0.48 13.37
CA LEU A 325 -15.60 0.40 14.66
C LEU A 325 -16.59 0.24 15.81
N LYS A 326 -17.76 0.87 15.74
CA LYS A 326 -18.80 0.78 16.79
C LYS A 326 -19.26 -0.65 17.08
N LEU A 327 -19.21 -1.54 16.09
CA LEU A 327 -19.50 -2.98 16.29
C LEU A 327 -18.59 -3.63 17.34
N PHE A 328 -17.47 -3.01 17.67
CA PHE A 328 -16.46 -3.52 18.58
C PHE A 328 -16.33 -2.67 19.86
N ASP A 329 -17.30 -1.80 20.18
CA ASP A 329 -17.29 -0.97 21.38
C ASP A 329 -17.35 -1.79 22.69
N ALA A 330 -17.75 -3.06 22.63
CA ALA A 330 -17.76 -3.98 23.77
C ALA A 330 -16.35 -4.41 24.24
N PHE A 331 -15.32 -4.23 23.40
CA PHE A 331 -13.94 -4.56 23.73
C PHE A 331 -13.27 -3.37 24.41
N ASP A 332 -12.67 -3.60 25.57
CA ASP A 332 -11.87 -2.56 26.22
C ASP A 332 -10.59 -2.31 25.41
N ARG A 333 -10.35 -1.06 25.03
CA ARG A 333 -9.15 -0.62 24.30
C ARG A 333 -8.23 0.24 25.15
N GLY A 334 -8.63 0.57 26.37
CA GLY A 334 -7.86 1.35 27.33
C GLY A 334 -7.57 0.58 28.62
N GLY A 335 -7.16 1.31 29.66
CA GLY A 335 -6.96 0.76 30.99
C GLY A 335 -5.71 -0.12 31.15
N GLU A 336 -5.65 -0.83 32.27
CA GLU A 336 -4.50 -1.67 32.64
C GLU A 336 -4.44 -3.00 31.89
N ASN A 337 -5.58 -3.48 31.39
CA ASN A 337 -5.70 -4.77 30.72
C ASN A 337 -6.58 -4.66 29.46
N PRO A 338 -6.17 -3.89 28.44
CA PRO A 338 -6.89 -3.77 27.19
C PRO A 338 -7.10 -5.15 26.54
N GLU A 339 -8.29 -5.33 25.98
CA GLU A 339 -8.72 -6.52 25.27
C GLU A 339 -8.48 -6.40 23.76
N ALA A 340 -8.45 -5.17 23.25
CA ALA A 340 -8.24 -4.89 21.83
C ALA A 340 -7.41 -3.62 21.62
N ALA A 341 -6.87 -3.46 20.42
CA ALA A 341 -6.26 -2.21 19.98
C ALA A 341 -6.42 -2.02 18.47
N LEU A 342 -6.54 -0.77 18.04
CA LEU A 342 -6.47 -0.42 16.63
C LEU A 342 -5.04 -0.52 16.10
N LEU A 343 -4.92 -0.96 14.85
CA LEU A 343 -3.67 -0.83 14.10
C LEU A 343 -3.94 -0.53 12.64
N ARG A 344 -2.92 0.03 11.98
CA ARG A 344 -2.94 0.23 10.53
C ARG A 344 -1.73 -0.44 9.87
N ILE A 345 -2.00 -1.34 8.91
CA ILE A 345 -0.98 -2.12 8.19
C ILE A 345 -1.18 -2.09 6.68
N GLY A 346 -0.16 -2.56 5.97
CA GLY A 346 -0.18 -2.71 4.52
C GLY A 346 0.40 -1.53 3.74
N TRP A 347 0.23 -1.62 2.42
CA TRP A 347 0.78 -0.67 1.45
C TRP A 347 0.29 0.76 1.71
N ALA A 348 -1.04 0.93 1.80
CA ALA A 348 -1.71 2.21 1.99
C ALA A 348 -1.95 2.58 3.46
N ALA A 349 -1.09 2.13 4.38
CA ALA A 349 -1.07 2.67 5.75
C ALA A 349 -0.51 4.10 5.82
N HIS A 350 0.04 4.61 4.72
CA HIS A 350 0.62 5.95 4.55
C HIS A 350 1.77 6.25 5.52
N ALA A 351 2.34 7.45 5.40
CA ALA A 351 3.45 7.87 6.26
C ALA A 351 3.01 7.99 7.72
N GLU A 352 1.77 8.39 7.96
CA GLU A 352 1.26 8.72 9.29
C GLU A 352 1.22 7.52 10.23
N ALA A 353 0.90 6.33 9.72
CA ALA A 353 0.94 5.11 10.52
C ALA A 353 2.36 4.56 10.72
N LYS A 354 3.30 4.92 9.84
CA LYS A 354 4.68 4.39 9.78
C LYS A 354 5.72 5.35 10.38
N SER A 355 5.29 6.44 11.01
CA SER A 355 6.19 7.44 11.60
C SER A 355 5.57 8.15 12.79
N LEU A 356 6.40 8.81 13.59
CA LEU A 356 5.99 9.41 14.86
C LEU A 356 5.41 10.81 14.65
N ALA A 357 4.13 11.01 14.97
CA ALA A 357 3.43 12.27 14.73
C ALA A 357 4.18 13.53 15.24
N PRO A 358 4.77 13.56 16.45
CA PRO A 358 5.46 14.76 16.97
C PRO A 358 6.63 15.24 16.10
N VAL A 359 7.24 14.33 15.35
CA VAL A 359 8.47 14.59 14.60
C VAL A 359 8.38 14.26 13.12
N ARG A 360 7.18 13.96 12.64
CA ARG A 360 6.93 13.56 11.26
C ARG A 360 7.15 14.72 10.29
N ARG A 361 7.78 14.42 9.17
CA ARG A 361 7.94 15.32 8.01
C ARG A 361 7.67 14.52 6.73
N VAL A 362 6.52 14.75 6.11
CA VAL A 362 6.10 14.12 4.85
C VAL A 362 6.54 15.02 3.70
N GLU A 363 7.45 14.54 2.86
CA GLU A 363 7.87 15.27 1.66
C GLU A 363 6.75 15.27 0.60
N ARG A 364 6.55 16.43 -0.01
CA ARG A 364 5.65 16.70 -1.14
C ARG A 364 6.52 17.11 -2.32
N PRO A 365 6.93 16.15 -3.18
CA PRO A 365 7.88 16.43 -4.26
C PRO A 365 7.43 17.52 -5.23
N GLN A 366 6.12 17.73 -5.35
CA GLN A 366 5.53 18.74 -6.23
C GLN A 366 5.50 20.15 -5.62
N ALA A 367 5.74 20.29 -4.31
CA ALA A 367 5.72 21.57 -3.62
C ALA A 367 7.15 22.12 -3.45
N LYS A 368 7.31 23.44 -3.61
CA LYS A 368 8.60 24.14 -3.46
C LYS A 368 8.67 24.86 -2.11
N GLY A 369 9.90 25.17 -1.66
CA GLY A 369 10.15 25.95 -0.45
C GLY A 369 9.59 25.31 0.82
N SER A 370 9.01 26.12 1.71
CA SER A 370 8.42 25.69 2.98
C SER A 370 7.24 24.73 2.82
N GLY A 371 6.55 24.76 1.67
CA GLY A 371 5.45 23.83 1.35
C GLY A 371 5.91 22.42 0.96
N ARG A 372 7.22 22.20 0.78
CA ARG A 372 7.81 20.90 0.41
C ARG A 372 7.60 19.83 1.47
N PHE A 373 7.41 20.20 2.72
CA PHE A 373 7.13 19.25 3.79
C PHE A 373 5.79 19.56 4.44
N ALA A 374 5.14 18.51 4.91
CA ALA A 374 3.93 18.62 5.70
C ALA A 374 3.95 17.64 6.87
N GLU A 375 3.12 17.91 7.86
CA GLU A 375 2.93 17.00 8.98
C GLU A 375 2.15 15.74 8.59
N GLU A 376 1.46 15.76 7.46
CA GLU A 376 0.61 14.65 7.00
C GLU A 376 0.33 14.73 5.50
N GLY A 377 -0.12 13.60 4.96
CA GLY A 377 -0.59 13.49 3.59
C GLY A 377 -1.86 14.31 3.34
N SER A 378 -2.23 14.44 2.06
CA SER A 378 -3.46 15.10 1.61
C SER A 378 -4.44 14.14 0.92
N THR A 379 -4.02 12.88 0.77
CA THR A 379 -4.70 11.87 -0.04
C THR A 379 -4.78 10.56 0.74
N ARG A 380 -5.85 9.81 0.55
CA ARG A 380 -5.99 8.42 0.99
C ARG A 380 -6.31 7.53 -0.19
N HIS A 381 -5.68 6.37 -0.26
CA HIS A 381 -6.11 5.32 -1.17
C HIS A 381 -7.35 4.64 -0.58
N VAL A 382 -8.40 4.55 -1.38
CA VAL A 382 -9.70 4.00 -0.99
C VAL A 382 -10.22 3.07 -2.09
N ILE A 383 -11.11 2.15 -1.72
CA ILE A 383 -12.09 1.60 -2.68
C ILE A 383 -13.42 2.32 -2.47
N ASP A 384 -14.25 2.39 -3.50
CA ASP A 384 -15.63 2.85 -3.35
C ASP A 384 -16.57 1.67 -3.10
N LEU A 385 -17.22 1.68 -1.95
CA LEU A 385 -18.25 0.71 -1.59
C LEU A 385 -19.64 1.31 -1.82
N SER A 386 -19.92 1.63 -3.08
CA SER A 386 -21.20 2.21 -3.53
C SER A 386 -21.55 3.56 -2.89
N GLY A 387 -20.64 4.52 -2.99
CA GLY A 387 -20.74 5.84 -2.36
C GLY A 387 -20.19 5.89 -0.93
N HIS A 388 -19.43 4.87 -0.54
CA HIS A 388 -18.80 4.75 0.77
C HIS A 388 -17.29 4.53 0.60
N PRO A 389 -16.47 5.59 0.61
CA PRO A 389 -15.03 5.44 0.45
C PRO A 389 -14.45 4.70 1.66
N ALA A 390 -13.82 3.55 1.40
CA ALA A 390 -13.20 2.72 2.43
C ALA A 390 -11.66 2.87 2.37
N PRO A 391 -11.02 3.58 3.32
CA PRO A 391 -9.57 3.75 3.35
C PRO A 391 -8.87 2.43 3.64
N PHE A 392 -7.72 2.21 3.04
CA PHE A 392 -6.97 0.99 3.28
C PHE A 392 -6.26 0.97 4.64
N GLY A 393 -6.17 -0.23 5.22
CA GLY A 393 -5.15 -0.65 6.17
C GLY A 393 -5.62 -0.84 7.61
N TRP A 394 -6.85 -0.52 7.96
CA TRP A 394 -7.30 -0.56 9.36
C TRP A 394 -7.76 -1.94 9.79
N ALA A 395 -7.24 -2.38 10.93
CA ALA A 395 -7.64 -3.61 11.59
C ALA A 395 -7.78 -3.42 13.10
N LEU A 396 -8.54 -4.31 13.71
CA LEU A 396 -8.60 -4.47 15.16
C LEU A 396 -7.82 -5.75 15.52
N LEU A 397 -6.87 -5.63 16.46
CA LEU A 397 -6.22 -6.77 17.08
C LEU A 397 -6.89 -7.02 18.43
N VAL A 398 -7.53 -8.17 18.58
CA VAL A 398 -8.32 -8.53 19.75
C VAL A 398 -7.72 -9.75 20.41
N ARG A 399 -7.64 -9.79 21.74
CA ARG A 399 -7.24 -11.01 22.45
C ARG A 399 -8.23 -12.14 22.14
N ALA A 400 -7.72 -13.33 21.82
CA ALA A 400 -8.56 -14.44 21.39
C ALA A 400 -9.61 -14.85 22.45
N ASP A 401 -9.27 -14.75 23.73
CA ASP A 401 -10.19 -15.04 24.83
C ASP A 401 -11.31 -14.01 24.96
N ALA A 402 -11.01 -12.72 24.74
CA ALA A 402 -12.02 -11.67 24.69
C ALA A 402 -12.93 -11.84 23.48
N TRP A 403 -12.36 -12.16 22.30
CA TRP A 403 -13.11 -12.42 21.08
C TRP A 403 -14.14 -13.54 21.30
N ALA A 404 -13.75 -14.65 21.91
CA ALA A 404 -14.66 -15.77 22.17
C ALA A 404 -15.88 -15.40 23.04
N ARG A 405 -15.77 -14.37 23.88
CA ARG A 405 -16.85 -13.91 24.77
C ARG A 405 -17.70 -12.79 24.19
N LYS A 406 -17.09 -11.91 23.39
CA LYS A 406 -17.64 -10.59 23.04
C LYS A 406 -17.72 -10.34 21.52
N ALA A 407 -17.38 -11.32 20.69
CA ALA A 407 -17.51 -11.18 19.25
C ALA A 407 -18.94 -10.75 18.88
N PRO A 408 -19.10 -9.80 17.95
CA PRO A 408 -20.42 -9.40 17.49
C PRO A 408 -21.11 -10.58 16.82
N ASP A 409 -22.40 -10.75 17.10
CA ASP A 409 -23.27 -11.74 16.46
C ASP A 409 -23.78 -11.28 15.09
N ARG A 410 -23.68 -9.97 14.81
CA ARG A 410 -24.10 -9.33 13.56
C ARG A 410 -23.08 -8.33 13.08
N TYR A 411 -22.88 -8.33 11.77
CA TYR A 411 -22.02 -7.38 11.07
C TYR A 411 -22.85 -6.39 10.24
N LEU A 412 -22.18 -5.39 9.69
CA LEU A 412 -22.83 -4.43 8.79
C LEU A 412 -23.49 -5.16 7.62
N SER A 413 -24.68 -4.73 7.23
CA SER A 413 -25.25 -5.17 5.95
C SER A 413 -24.33 -4.73 4.80
N PRO A 414 -24.32 -5.46 3.67
CA PRO A 414 -23.65 -5.02 2.45
C PRO A 414 -24.03 -3.56 2.11
N PRO A 415 -23.10 -2.76 1.58
CA PRO A 415 -23.37 -1.38 1.24
C PRO A 415 -24.50 -1.29 0.22
N VAL A 416 -25.53 -0.51 0.53
CA VAL A 416 -26.61 -0.18 -0.41
C VAL A 416 -26.10 0.97 -1.28
N HIS A 417 -26.39 0.91 -2.58
CA HIS A 417 -25.97 1.96 -3.51
C HIS A 417 -26.51 3.32 -3.06
N ARG A 418 -25.61 4.24 -2.72
CA ARG A 418 -25.94 5.64 -2.60
C ARG A 418 -25.88 6.24 -4.00
N PRO A 419 -27.01 6.74 -4.55
CA PRO A 419 -26.91 7.53 -5.77
C PRO A 419 -25.93 8.67 -5.46
N ASN A 420 -24.88 8.79 -6.27
CA ASN A 420 -23.99 9.95 -6.18
C ASN A 420 -24.90 11.18 -6.19
N PRO A 421 -24.78 12.11 -5.22
CA PRO A 421 -25.52 13.36 -5.29
C PRO A 421 -25.21 13.93 -6.66
N SER A 422 -26.26 13.95 -7.50
CA SER A 422 -26.15 14.27 -8.91
C SER A 422 -25.26 15.49 -9.03
N ILE A 423 -24.13 15.35 -9.72
CA ILE A 423 -23.49 16.49 -10.34
C ILE A 423 -24.64 17.12 -11.11
N SER A 424 -25.18 18.23 -10.58
CA SER A 424 -26.20 19.01 -11.25
C SER A 424 -25.65 19.21 -12.65
N ALA A 425 -26.29 18.55 -13.62
CA ALA A 425 -25.92 18.63 -15.01
C ALA A 425 -26.03 20.11 -15.36
N GLY A 426 -24.89 20.80 -15.34
CA GLY A 426 -24.79 22.15 -15.85
C GLY A 426 -25.32 22.07 -17.27
N ALA A 427 -26.38 22.85 -17.51
CA ALA A 427 -27.10 22.92 -18.77
C ALA A 427 -26.13 22.86 -19.96
N GLY A 428 -26.47 22.00 -20.93
CA GLY A 428 -25.65 21.73 -22.09
C GLY A 428 -25.19 23.00 -22.79
N HIS A 429 -23.88 23.21 -22.79
CA HIS A 429 -23.22 23.78 -23.95
C HIS A 429 -22.73 22.62 -24.79
N GLY A 430 -23.33 22.49 -25.98
CA GLY A 430 -23.01 21.45 -26.93
C GLY A 430 -21.52 21.37 -27.17
N SER A 431 -20.90 20.29 -26.71
CA SER A 431 -19.54 19.95 -27.11
C SER A 431 -19.60 19.60 -28.59
N LYS A 432 -19.21 20.55 -29.45
CA LYS A 432 -18.67 20.22 -30.76
C LYS A 432 -17.64 19.11 -30.55
N GLN A 433 -17.72 18.04 -31.36
CA GLN A 433 -16.68 17.03 -31.45
C GLN A 433 -15.32 17.74 -31.55
N ALA A 434 -14.58 17.76 -30.45
CA ALA A 434 -13.24 18.27 -30.44
C ALA A 434 -12.40 17.27 -31.23
N GLY A 435 -11.86 17.74 -32.35
CA GLY A 435 -10.85 17.00 -33.10
C GLY A 435 -9.72 16.58 -32.16
N ARG A 436 -9.00 15.54 -32.58
CA ARG A 436 -7.92 14.80 -31.89
C ARG A 436 -6.80 15.63 -31.22
N ARG A 437 -6.87 16.98 -31.22
CA ARG A 437 -5.91 17.92 -30.64
C ARG A 437 -6.24 18.40 -29.22
N ASP A 438 -7.48 18.28 -28.71
CA ASP A 438 -7.84 18.82 -27.38
C ASP A 438 -7.90 17.77 -26.25
N THR A 439 -6.96 16.82 -26.25
CA THR A 439 -6.68 16.05 -25.04
C THR A 439 -5.66 16.80 -24.18
N ALA A 440 -5.62 16.60 -22.86
CA ALA A 440 -4.59 17.18 -22.00
C ALA A 440 -3.15 16.85 -22.45
N LEU A 441 -2.97 15.79 -23.27
CA LEU A 441 -1.73 15.49 -23.99
C LEU A 441 -1.40 16.46 -25.12
N GLY A 442 -2.40 16.96 -25.86
CA GLY A 442 -2.22 17.97 -26.91
C GLY A 442 -1.70 19.31 -26.37
N SER A 443 -1.97 19.64 -25.11
CA SER A 443 -1.42 20.83 -24.43
C SER A 443 0.03 20.67 -23.95
N GLN A 444 0.57 19.46 -23.98
CA GLN A 444 1.94 19.14 -23.56
C GLN A 444 2.83 18.66 -24.70
N LEU A 445 2.28 18.42 -25.90
CA LEU A 445 3.06 18.04 -27.07
C LEU A 445 3.80 19.27 -27.61
N LEU A 446 5.12 19.16 -27.74
CA LEU A 446 5.95 20.16 -28.41
C LEU A 446 6.05 19.83 -29.89
N HIS A 447 6.45 18.59 -30.20
CA HIS A 447 6.50 18.07 -31.56
C HIS A 447 5.94 16.65 -31.59
N ALA A 448 5.12 16.34 -32.60
CA ALA A 448 4.54 15.02 -32.77
C ALA A 448 5.53 14.07 -33.45
N LYS A 449 5.43 12.77 -33.16
CA LYS A 449 6.07 11.73 -33.97
C LYS A 449 5.68 11.90 -35.43
N GLY A 450 6.67 11.89 -36.32
CA GLY A 450 6.53 12.13 -37.75
C GLY A 450 6.54 13.60 -38.15
N ALA A 451 6.65 14.53 -37.21
CA ALA A 451 6.87 15.94 -37.53
C ALA A 451 8.26 16.14 -38.13
N ARG A 452 8.33 17.06 -39.10
CA ARG A 452 9.58 17.58 -39.65
C ARG A 452 10.09 18.68 -38.74
N ILE A 453 11.33 18.53 -38.31
CA ILE A 453 12.00 19.46 -37.41
C ILE A 453 13.38 19.80 -37.96
N LEU A 454 13.93 20.93 -37.57
CA LEU A 454 15.32 21.27 -37.86
C LEU A 454 16.20 20.89 -36.68
N VAL A 455 17.38 20.36 -36.96
CA VAL A 455 18.39 20.00 -35.95
C VAL A 455 19.74 20.50 -36.44
N GLY A 456 20.23 21.60 -35.88
CA GLY A 456 21.49 22.20 -36.35
C GLY A 456 21.44 22.68 -37.80
N GLY A 457 20.24 23.02 -38.30
CA GLY A 457 20.01 23.48 -39.67
C GLY A 457 19.69 22.38 -40.70
N GLU A 458 19.69 21.11 -40.31
CA GLU A 458 19.30 19.98 -41.17
C GLU A 458 17.88 19.48 -40.85
N GLU A 459 17.10 19.13 -41.87
CA GLU A 459 15.72 18.63 -41.71
C GLU A 459 15.73 17.14 -41.29
N ALA A 460 15.00 16.82 -40.23
CA ALA A 460 14.85 15.45 -39.72
C ALA A 460 13.38 15.13 -39.40
N ILE A 461 13.04 13.85 -39.38
CA ILE A 461 11.71 13.36 -39.00
C ILE A 461 11.77 12.74 -37.60
N LEU A 462 10.94 13.23 -36.68
CA LEU A 462 10.84 12.68 -35.33
C LEU A 462 10.32 11.24 -35.31
N ALA A 463 11.07 10.33 -34.69
CA ALA A 463 10.64 8.93 -34.54
C ALA A 463 9.74 8.69 -33.31
N GLU A 464 9.60 9.69 -32.43
CA GLU A 464 8.78 9.67 -31.22
C GLU A 464 8.20 11.05 -30.86
N ASP A 465 7.25 11.10 -29.91
CA ASP A 465 6.60 12.35 -29.48
C ASP A 465 7.51 13.12 -28.50
N VAL A 466 7.79 14.39 -28.79
CA VAL A 466 8.48 15.30 -27.86
C VAL A 466 7.45 16.09 -27.07
N THR A 467 7.51 16.01 -25.74
CA THR A 467 6.56 16.66 -24.83
C THR A 467 7.26 17.61 -23.86
N ARG A 468 6.53 18.57 -23.28
CA ARG A 468 6.98 19.50 -22.24
C ARG A 468 7.53 18.82 -20.97
N ALA A 469 7.36 17.51 -20.82
CA ALA A 469 7.92 16.74 -19.72
C ALA A 469 9.38 16.31 -19.96
N HIS A 470 9.85 16.31 -21.21
CA HIS A 470 11.24 16.01 -21.54
C HIS A 470 12.15 17.14 -21.06
N LYS A 471 13.30 16.78 -20.52
CA LYS A 471 14.36 17.72 -20.16
C LYS A 471 15.17 18.08 -21.41
N PRO A 472 15.78 19.28 -21.46
CA PRO A 472 16.72 19.68 -22.51
C PRO A 472 17.80 18.63 -22.83
N SER A 473 18.28 17.90 -21.82
CA SER A 473 19.31 16.87 -21.95
C SER A 473 18.82 15.48 -22.37
N ASP A 474 17.50 15.26 -22.43
CA ASP A 474 16.96 13.95 -22.80
C ASP A 474 17.22 13.70 -24.28
N GLN A 475 17.48 12.44 -24.64
CA GLN A 475 17.70 12.02 -26.02
C GLN A 475 16.39 11.54 -26.65
N VAL A 476 16.15 11.95 -27.88
CA VAL A 476 15.02 11.50 -28.72
C VAL A 476 15.54 11.07 -30.09
N LEU A 477 14.89 10.08 -30.69
CA LEU A 477 15.27 9.56 -32.00
C LEU A 477 14.70 10.41 -33.14
N VAL A 478 15.55 10.78 -34.08
CA VAL A 478 15.19 11.49 -35.32
C VAL A 478 15.81 10.80 -36.53
N ASP A 479 15.16 10.88 -37.68
CA ASP A 479 15.62 10.25 -38.92
C ASP A 479 15.95 11.33 -39.96
N PHE A 480 17.23 11.39 -40.37
CA PHE A 480 17.72 12.31 -41.40
C PHE A 480 17.64 11.71 -42.82
N GLY A 481 17.15 10.48 -42.97
CA GLY A 481 17.06 9.76 -44.24
C GLY A 481 18.02 8.57 -44.36
N ASP A 482 19.06 8.52 -43.53
CA ASP A 482 20.04 7.42 -43.44
C ASP A 482 19.80 6.50 -42.23
N GLY A 483 18.71 6.73 -41.49
CA GLY A 483 18.30 5.95 -40.32
C GLY A 483 18.15 6.79 -39.04
N PRO A 484 17.54 6.23 -37.99
CA PRO A 484 17.26 6.96 -36.76
C PRO A 484 18.52 7.16 -35.91
N GLU A 485 18.82 8.42 -35.58
CA GLU A 485 19.91 8.84 -34.72
C GLU A 485 19.39 9.55 -33.44
N PRO A 486 20.06 9.37 -32.28
CA PRO A 486 19.66 10.05 -31.06
C PRO A 486 20.19 11.48 -31.00
N ILE A 487 19.29 12.45 -30.83
CA ILE A 487 19.63 13.86 -30.62
C ILE A 487 19.11 14.34 -29.27
N ARG A 488 19.64 15.45 -28.75
CA ARG A 488 19.08 16.05 -27.54
C ARG A 488 17.89 16.94 -27.87
N VAL A 489 16.92 17.00 -26.96
CA VAL A 489 15.73 17.86 -27.12
C VAL A 489 16.09 19.34 -27.28
N ASP A 490 17.19 19.81 -26.68
CA ASP A 490 17.66 21.20 -26.84
C ASP A 490 18.38 21.49 -28.16
N GLN A 491 18.54 20.50 -29.04
CA GLN A 491 19.07 20.66 -30.40
C GLN A 491 17.96 20.78 -31.45
N ILE A 492 16.68 20.72 -31.06
CA ILE A 492 15.54 20.84 -31.97
C ILE A 492 15.22 22.34 -32.19
N ASP A 493 15.50 22.81 -33.40
CA ASP A 493 15.34 24.19 -33.84
C ASP A 493 13.93 24.42 -34.42
N GLY A 494 12.90 24.53 -33.56
CA GLY A 494 11.54 24.90 -33.97
C GLY A 494 10.89 23.96 -35.00
N ASP A 495 9.75 24.37 -35.55
CA ASP A 495 9.09 23.64 -36.65
C ASP A 495 9.74 24.07 -37.99
N ALA A 496 10.05 23.09 -38.85
CA ALA A 496 10.70 23.29 -40.16
C ALA A 496 9.80 23.96 -41.21
#